data_AF-A0A382ADB1-F1
#
_entry.id   AF-A0A382ADB1-F1
#
_cell.length_a   1.000
_cell.length_b   1.000
_cell.length_c   1.000
_cell.angle_alpha   90.00
_cell.angle_beta   90.00
_cell.angle_gamma   90.00
#
_symmetry.space_group_name_H-M   'P 1'
#
loop_
_entity.id
_entity.type
_entity.pdbx_description
1 polymer ?
#
loop_
_entity_poly.entity_id
_entity_poly.type
_entity_poly.pdbx_seq_one_letter_code
_entity_poly.pdbx_strand_id
1 'polypeptide(L)'
;MEEIAFDDIDALNANVGEEWSDWGPEFELSQEKINAFADLTGDHQWIHIDEEKAKAGPFGTTIAHGFFTLRLVPVLSLMLEGSSGARLKGFQNVI
;
A
#
# COMPACT_ATOMS: atom_id res chain seq x y z
N MET A 1 -10.79 -16.07 -14.53
CA MET A 1 -10.93 -14.77 -13.88
C MET A 1 -12.09 -14.06 -14.54
N GLU A 2 -13.16 -13.85 -13.79
CA GLU A 2 -14.35 -13.11 -14.23
C GLU A 2 -13.99 -11.64 -14.49
N GLU A 3 -14.66 -10.96 -15.42
CA GLU A 3 -14.46 -9.52 -15.64
C GLU A 3 -15.66 -8.73 -15.12
N ILE A 4 -15.43 -7.81 -14.19
CA ILE A 4 -16.47 -6.97 -13.58
C ILE A 4 -16.25 -5.51 -14.00
N ALA A 5 -17.29 -4.86 -14.51
CA ALA A 5 -17.24 -3.44 -14.82
C ALA A 5 -17.18 -2.62 -13.52
N PHE A 6 -16.37 -1.56 -13.48
CA PHE A 6 -16.16 -0.76 -12.25
C PHE A 6 -17.44 -0.10 -11.70
N ASP A 7 -18.46 0.05 -12.54
CA ASP A 7 -19.76 0.64 -12.23
C ASP A 7 -20.88 -0.40 -12.01
N ASP A 8 -20.59 -1.69 -12.14
CA ASP A 8 -21.53 -2.77 -11.82
C ASP A 8 -21.48 -3.10 -10.32
N ILE A 9 -22.20 -2.31 -9.55
CA ILE A 9 -22.23 -2.42 -8.08
C ILE A 9 -22.77 -3.78 -7.61
N ASP A 10 -23.73 -4.36 -8.32
CA ASP A 10 -24.30 -5.65 -7.94
C ASP A 10 -23.29 -6.79 -8.13
N ALA A 11 -22.58 -6.80 -9.26
CA ALA A 11 -21.51 -7.76 -9.50
C ALA A 11 -20.34 -7.61 -8.51
N LEU A 12 -19.98 -6.37 -8.16
CA LEU A 12 -18.97 -6.09 -7.11
C LEU A 12 -19.40 -6.66 -5.75
N ASN A 13 -20.65 -6.40 -5.34
CA ASN A 13 -21.19 -6.88 -4.06
C ASN A 13 -21.27 -8.41 -4.01
N ALA A 14 -21.61 -9.07 -5.13
CA ALA A 14 -21.65 -10.53 -5.21
C ALA A 14 -20.27 -11.19 -5.02
N ASN A 15 -19.17 -10.42 -5.17
CA ASN A 15 -17.80 -10.90 -5.01
C ASN A 15 -17.20 -10.56 -3.62
N VAL A 16 -17.97 -9.98 -2.70
CA VAL A 16 -17.52 -9.78 -1.31
C VAL A 16 -17.51 -11.12 -0.58
N GLY A 17 -16.39 -11.46 0.06
CA GLY A 17 -16.22 -12.71 0.79
C GLY A 17 -15.18 -12.61 1.90
N GLU A 18 -15.05 -13.69 2.67
CA GLU A 18 -14.08 -13.80 3.76
C GLU A 18 -12.80 -14.57 3.35
N GLU A 19 -12.73 -15.04 2.11
CA GLU A 19 -11.53 -15.66 1.56
C GLU A 19 -10.49 -14.60 1.19
N TRP A 20 -9.28 -14.77 1.71
CA TRP A 20 -8.14 -13.90 1.44
C TRP A 20 -7.11 -14.65 0.60
N SER A 21 -6.35 -13.91 -0.21
CA SER A 21 -5.17 -14.49 -0.86
C SER A 21 -4.14 -14.93 0.18
N ASP A 22 -3.17 -15.73 -0.25
CA ASP A 22 -1.92 -15.86 0.49
C ASP A 22 -1.25 -14.49 0.69
N TRP A 23 -0.28 -14.44 1.61
CA TRP A 23 0.55 -13.27 1.80
C TRP A 23 1.21 -12.84 0.49
N GLY A 24 1.19 -11.54 0.22
CA GLY A 24 1.94 -10.96 -0.89
C GLY A 24 3.45 -11.12 -0.70
N PRO A 25 4.25 -10.77 -1.73
CA PRO A 25 5.70 -10.83 -1.62
C PRO A 25 6.20 -9.92 -0.50
N GLU A 26 7.31 -10.31 0.13
CA GLU A 26 7.99 -9.47 1.11
C GLU A 26 8.45 -8.16 0.47
N PHE A 27 8.26 -7.06 1.20
CA PHE A 27 8.70 -5.73 0.78
C PHE A 27 9.67 -5.17 1.82
N GLU A 28 10.94 -4.99 1.41
CA GLU A 28 11.94 -4.37 2.27
C GLU A 28 11.78 -2.84 2.29
N LEU A 29 11.56 -2.30 3.47
CA LEU A 29 11.46 -0.87 3.71
C LEU A 29 12.74 -0.34 4.37
N SER A 30 13.65 0.16 3.54
CA SER A 30 14.93 0.73 3.98
C SER A 30 14.77 2.20 4.41
N GLN A 31 15.70 2.67 5.26
CA GLN A 31 15.78 4.07 5.67
C GLN A 31 15.91 5.03 4.46
N GLU A 32 16.59 4.60 3.40
CA GLU A 32 16.69 5.37 2.15
C GLU A 32 15.32 5.66 1.52
N LYS A 33 14.43 4.65 1.46
CA LYS A 33 13.07 4.81 0.95
C LYS A 33 12.24 5.74 1.85
N ILE A 34 12.43 5.64 3.17
CA ILE A 34 11.77 6.51 4.16
C ILE A 34 12.22 7.96 3.95
N ASN A 35 13.52 8.21 3.82
CA ASN A 35 14.06 9.55 3.59
C ASN A 35 13.58 10.15 2.25
N ALA A 36 13.60 9.36 1.17
CA ALA A 36 13.10 9.81 -0.12
C ALA A 36 11.61 10.18 -0.08
N PHE A 37 10.81 9.48 0.72
CA PHE A 37 9.40 9.82 0.90
C PHE A 37 9.21 11.08 1.73
N ALA A 38 10.06 11.31 2.75
CA ALA A 38 10.10 12.57 3.49
C ALA A 38 10.39 13.74 2.52
N ASP A 39 11.38 13.59 1.65
CA ASP A 39 11.73 14.63 0.66
C ASP A 39 10.60 14.88 -0.35
N LEU A 40 9.89 13.84 -0.78
CA LEU A 40 8.77 13.95 -1.71
C LEU A 40 7.56 14.67 -1.10
N THR A 41 7.29 14.43 0.19
CA THR A 41 6.06 14.88 0.85
C THR A 41 6.24 16.11 1.72
N GLY A 42 7.48 16.44 2.08
CA GLY A 42 7.80 17.45 3.08
C GLY A 42 7.59 16.99 4.52
N ASP A 43 7.27 15.71 4.76
CA ASP A 43 7.15 15.15 6.10
C ASP A 43 8.51 14.69 6.63
N HIS A 44 9.26 15.65 7.14
CA HIS A 44 10.54 15.44 7.81
C HIS A 44 10.38 15.29 9.34
N GLN A 45 9.26 14.75 9.82
CA GLN A 45 9.10 14.52 11.26
C GLN A 45 10.20 13.59 11.77
N TRP A 46 10.83 13.95 12.89
CA TRP A 46 12.04 13.30 13.42
C TRP A 46 11.92 11.78 13.61
N ILE A 47 10.71 11.27 13.89
CA ILE A 47 10.47 9.83 14.04
C ILE A 47 10.75 9.04 12.75
N HIS A 48 10.84 9.70 11.60
CA HIS A 48 11.09 9.09 10.30
C HIS A 48 12.55 9.19 9.87
N ILE A 49 13.24 10.29 10.21
CA ILE A 49 14.52 10.64 9.57
C ILE A 49 15.71 10.83 10.53
N ASP A 50 15.46 11.01 11.83
CA ASP A 50 16.49 11.29 12.82
C ASP A 50 16.70 10.07 13.70
N GLU A 51 17.67 9.22 13.34
CA GLU A 51 17.94 7.95 14.02
C GLU A 51 18.33 8.14 15.49
N GLU A 52 19.12 9.16 15.81
CA GLU A 52 19.57 9.41 17.18
C GLU A 52 18.39 9.79 18.08
N LYS A 53 17.55 10.70 17.59
CA LYS A 53 16.37 11.13 18.34
C LYS A 53 15.29 10.06 18.38
N ALA A 54 15.07 9.33 17.28
CA ALA A 54 14.13 8.22 17.18
C ALA A 54 14.47 7.08 18.16
N LYS A 55 15.76 6.79 18.34
CA LYS A 55 16.24 5.79 19.31
C LYS A 55 15.87 6.10 20.76
N ALA A 56 15.88 7.38 21.14
CA ALA A 56 15.43 7.83 22.47
C ALA A 56 13.89 7.99 22.56
N GLY A 57 13.20 7.88 21.43
CA GLY A 57 11.75 8.04 21.31
C GLY A 57 10.96 6.77 21.65
N PRO A 58 9.63 6.85 21.56
CA PRO A 58 8.73 5.76 21.97
C PRO A 58 8.84 4.49 21.10
N PHE A 59 9.43 4.59 19.91
CA PHE A 59 9.56 3.48 18.97
C PHE A 59 10.94 2.81 19.01
N GLY A 60 11.93 3.42 19.66
CA GLY A 60 13.29 2.89 19.78
C GLY A 60 14.13 2.86 18.48
N THR A 61 13.55 3.28 17.36
CA THR A 61 14.17 3.41 16.03
C THR A 61 13.33 4.34 15.17
N THR A 62 13.84 4.74 14.01
CA THR A 62 13.02 5.35 12.96
C THR A 62 11.93 4.40 12.49
N ILE A 63 10.78 4.96 12.14
CA ILE A 63 9.67 4.23 11.55
C ILE A 63 9.27 4.89 10.23
N ALA A 64 8.63 4.13 9.34
CA ALA A 64 8.13 4.70 8.10
C ALA A 64 6.93 5.63 8.32
N HIS A 65 6.69 6.52 7.36
CA HIS A 65 5.49 7.35 7.32
C HIS A 65 4.23 6.48 7.15
N GLY A 66 3.15 6.78 7.88
CA GLY A 66 1.88 6.06 7.69
C GLY A 66 1.37 6.14 6.24
N PHE A 67 1.57 7.30 5.59
CA PHE A 67 1.23 7.47 4.17
C PHE A 67 2.15 6.69 3.21
N PHE A 68 3.37 6.33 3.62
CA PHE A 68 4.21 5.41 2.84
C PHE A 68 3.53 4.04 2.78
N THR A 69 3.07 3.52 3.92
CA THR A 69 2.35 2.23 3.97
C THR A 69 1.09 2.28 3.11
N LEU A 70 0.31 3.36 3.16
CA LEU A 70 -0.87 3.53 2.31
C LEU A 70 -0.52 3.56 0.81
N ARG A 71 0.60 4.21 0.44
CA ARG A 71 1.11 4.25 -0.93
C ARG A 71 1.46 2.85 -1.49
N LEU A 72 1.68 1.85 -0.64
CA LEU A 72 1.95 0.48 -1.09
C LEU A 72 0.71 -0.26 -1.62
N VAL A 73 -0.51 0.15 -1.23
CA VAL A 73 -1.76 -0.50 -1.65
C VAL A 73 -1.85 -0.74 -3.17
N PRO A 74 -1.66 0.25 -4.05
CA PRO A 74 -1.71 0.02 -5.50
C PRO A 74 -0.61 -0.91 -6.01
N VAL A 75 0.59 -0.83 -5.44
CA VAL A 75 1.72 -1.68 -5.85
C VAL A 75 1.45 -3.14 -5.45
N LEU A 76 1.01 -3.35 -4.22
CA LEU A 76 0.66 -4.68 -3.71
C LEU A 76 -0.54 -5.25 -4.47
N SER A 77 -1.55 -4.43 -4.78
CA SER A 77 -2.70 -4.86 -5.58
C SER A 77 -2.32 -5.32 -6.99
N LEU A 78 -1.32 -4.68 -7.61
CA LEU A 78 -0.79 -5.11 -8.92
C LEU A 78 0.08 -6.37 -8.81
N MET A 79 0.85 -6.51 -7.72
CA MET A 79 1.62 -7.72 -7.44
C MET A 79 0.75 -8.95 -7.15
N LEU A 80 -0.50 -8.71 -6.77
CA LEU A 80 -1.54 -9.71 -6.57
C LEU A 80 -2.32 -10.04 -7.85
N GLU A 81 -1.94 -9.51 -9.02
CA GLU A 81 -2.56 -9.87 -10.30
C GLU A 81 -2.54 -11.40 -10.52
N GLY A 82 -3.73 -12.00 -10.56
CA GLY A 82 -3.94 -13.45 -10.66
C GLY A 82 -4.35 -14.15 -9.36
N SER A 83 -4.37 -13.45 -8.23
CA SER A 83 -4.85 -13.97 -6.93
C SER A 83 -6.34 -13.71 -6.66
N SER A 84 -6.98 -12.81 -7.42
CA SER A 84 -8.42 -12.54 -7.33
C SER A 84 -9.23 -13.40 -8.30
N GLY A 85 -10.40 -13.87 -7.88
CA GLY A 85 -11.35 -14.58 -8.74
C GLY A 85 -11.87 -13.73 -9.91
N ALA A 86 -11.83 -12.40 -9.76
CA ALA A 86 -12.32 -11.42 -10.73
C ALA A 86 -11.33 -10.29 -11.00
N ARG A 87 -11.39 -9.72 -12.21
CA ARG A 87 -10.64 -8.56 -12.69
C ARG A 87 -11.60 -7.39 -12.90
N LEU A 88 -11.30 -6.23 -12.31
CA LEU A 88 -12.04 -5.01 -12.57
C LEU A 88 -11.61 -4.39 -13.92
N LYS A 89 -12.58 -3.91 -14.72
CA LYS A 89 -12.34 -3.17 -15.97
C LYS A 89 -13.01 -1.81 -15.97
N GLY A 90 -12.46 -0.87 -16.73
CA GLY A 90 -12.99 0.50 -16.87
C GLY A 90 -12.56 1.48 -15.76
N PHE A 91 -11.89 1.02 -14.70
CA PHE A 91 -11.39 1.91 -13.63
C PHE A 91 -10.16 2.75 -14.01
N GLN A 92 -9.45 2.40 -15.09
CA GLN A 92 -8.30 3.17 -15.60
C GLN A 92 -8.71 4.36 -16.48
N ASN A 93 -10.02 4.58 -16.67
CA ASN A 93 -10.55 5.68 -17.48
C ASN A 93 -10.72 6.99 -16.69
N VAL A 94 -10.13 7.10 -15.50
CA VAL A 94 -10.10 8.36 -14.75
C VAL A 94 -9.09 9.29 -15.42
N ILE A 95 -9.61 10.26 -16.17
CA ILE A 95 -8.87 11.44 -16.65
C ILE A 95 -8.74 12.43 -15.49
#